data_AF-I4EBE7-F1
#
_entry.id   AF-I4EBE7-F1
#
_cell.length_a   1.000
_cell.length_b   1.000
_cell.length_c   1.000
_cell.angle_alpha   90.00
_cell.angle_beta   90.00
_cell.angle_gamma   90.00
#
_symmetry.space_group_name_H-M   'P 1'
#
loop_
_entity.id
_entity.type
_entity.pdbx_description
1 polymer ?
#
loop_
_entity_poly.entity_id
_entity_poly.type
_entity_poly.pdbx_seq_one_letter_code
_entity_poly.pdbx_strand_id
1 'polypeptide(L)'
;MKVGPALTNVNFNAGKFVQLIVQAGEIKNRVKALYETAAVKAGTALEGLSGAATFIPAADMNGLLAQAREAAVKKDAVILGEDVVGLRSRVLYGLKGVCAYAHHAEVLGEERDAIYEAVERALGLLASEPKEIGPLLDEALALGRANFVAMEALDAANTGNFGTPEPTQVRMTPKKGKAVLVSGHDMKDLCAILETTKDRGINVCTHGELWPAHSYPKLKAYPHLAGNYGGAWQDQQKEFAEFPDPLS
;
A
#
# COMPACT_ATOMS: atom_id res chain seq x y z
N MET A 1 -6.35 6.66 -1.43
CA MET A 1 -4.92 6.41 -1.72
C MET A 1 -4.66 4.93 -2.02
N LYS A 2 -4.79 4.44 -3.27
CA LYS A 2 -4.64 2.99 -3.59
C LYS A 2 -3.27 2.44 -3.13
N VAL A 3 -3.22 1.20 -2.58
CA VAL A 3 -1.96 0.52 -2.17
C VAL A 3 -0.86 0.84 -3.18
N GLY A 4 0.26 1.39 -2.71
CA GLY A 4 1.35 1.77 -3.58
C GLY A 4 1.83 0.55 -4.37
N PRO A 5 1.69 0.50 -5.72
CA PRO A 5 2.09 -0.66 -6.54
C PRO A 5 3.60 -0.94 -6.47
N ALA A 6 4.37 -0.02 -5.89
CA ALA A 6 5.81 -0.06 -5.76
C ALA A 6 6.30 -0.69 -4.45
N LEU A 7 5.43 -1.43 -3.75
CA LEU A 7 5.82 -2.38 -2.72
C LEU A 7 6.36 -3.66 -3.36
N THR A 8 7.28 -4.33 -2.67
CA THR A 8 7.87 -5.59 -3.15
C THR A 8 6.78 -6.63 -3.38
N ASN A 9 6.81 -7.27 -4.56
CA ASN A 9 5.88 -8.32 -4.99
C ASN A 9 4.40 -7.91 -5.11
N VAL A 10 4.10 -6.61 -5.26
CA VAL A 10 2.69 -6.14 -5.38
C VAL A 10 2.23 -5.97 -6.82
N ASN A 11 3.05 -5.39 -7.71
CA ASN A 11 2.64 -5.16 -9.10
C ASN A 11 3.80 -5.30 -10.09
N PHE A 12 3.63 -6.18 -11.08
CA PHE A 12 4.61 -6.45 -12.13
C PHE A 12 4.16 -5.95 -13.51
N ASN A 13 2.98 -5.31 -13.60
CA ASN A 13 2.46 -4.77 -14.85
C ASN A 13 3.10 -3.41 -15.14
N ALA A 14 4.10 -3.40 -16.03
CA ALA A 14 4.81 -2.19 -16.43
C ALA A 14 3.88 -1.09 -16.98
N GLY A 15 2.85 -1.46 -17.75
CA GLY A 15 1.86 -0.52 -18.27
C GLY A 15 1.05 0.18 -17.17
N LYS A 16 0.83 -0.49 -16.03
CA LYS A 16 0.15 0.12 -14.88
C LYS A 16 0.97 1.24 -14.25
N PHE A 17 2.30 1.09 -14.19
CA PHE A 17 3.18 2.15 -13.70
C PHE A 17 3.17 3.37 -14.61
N VAL A 18 3.16 3.20 -15.93
CA VAL A 18 3.03 4.32 -16.89
C VAL A 18 1.76 5.11 -16.59
N GLN A 19 0.61 4.43 -16.47
CA GLN A 19 -0.67 5.08 -16.15
C GLN A 19 -0.62 5.87 -14.83
N LEU A 20 -0.04 5.27 -13.78
CA LEU A 20 0.01 5.89 -12.46
C LEU A 20 0.96 7.09 -12.42
N ILE A 21 2.08 7.04 -13.16
CA ILE A 21 3.01 8.17 -13.26
C ILE A 21 2.36 9.34 -14.02
N VAL A 22 1.65 9.06 -15.11
CA VAL A 22 0.87 10.08 -15.83
C VAL A 22 -0.20 10.69 -14.92
N GLN A 23 -0.97 9.86 -14.22
CA GLN A 23 -1.97 10.31 -13.26
C GLN A 23 -1.37 11.17 -12.14
N ALA A 24 -0.19 10.82 -11.63
CA ALA A 24 0.50 11.62 -10.63
C ALA A 24 0.87 13.02 -11.18
N GLY A 25 1.28 13.10 -12.45
CA GLY A 25 1.50 14.37 -13.15
C GLY A 25 0.23 15.22 -13.25
N GLU A 26 -0.90 14.61 -13.59
CA GLU A 26 -2.21 15.28 -13.64
C GLU A 26 -2.65 15.81 -12.26
N ILE A 27 -2.53 14.98 -11.22
CA ILE A 27 -2.85 15.37 -9.85
C ILE A 27 -1.97 16.55 -9.41
N LYS A 28 -0.66 16.49 -9.69
CA LYS A 28 0.28 17.56 -9.37
C LYS A 28 -0.12 18.88 -10.06
N ASN A 29 -0.48 18.84 -11.34
CA ASN A 29 -0.93 20.02 -12.07
C ASN A 29 -2.23 20.59 -11.50
N ARG A 30 -3.17 19.73 -11.11
CA ARG A 30 -4.41 20.13 -10.44
C ARG A 30 -4.14 20.81 -9.10
N VAL A 31 -3.26 20.25 -8.26
CA VAL A 31 -2.89 20.82 -6.97
C VAL A 31 -2.16 22.14 -7.13
N LYS A 32 -1.27 22.26 -8.13
CA LYS A 32 -0.61 23.52 -8.47
C LYS A 32 -1.63 24.62 -8.80
N ALA A 33 -2.63 24.34 -9.63
CA ALA A 33 -3.67 25.30 -9.98
C ALA A 33 -4.50 25.74 -8.75
N LEU A 34 -4.78 24.82 -7.82
CA LEU A 34 -5.45 25.13 -6.55
C LEU A 34 -4.59 26.04 -5.67
N TYR A 35 -3.29 25.76 -5.56
CA TYR A 35 -2.34 26.61 -4.86
C TYR A 35 -2.29 28.02 -5.45
N GLU A 36 -2.15 28.14 -6.77
CA GLU A 36 -2.08 29.44 -7.45
C GLU A 36 -3.36 30.26 -7.22
N THR A 37 -4.52 29.60 -7.30
CA THR A 37 -5.82 30.23 -7.02
C THR A 37 -5.91 30.70 -5.56
N ALA A 38 -5.48 29.87 -4.60
CA ALA A 38 -5.52 30.19 -3.19
C ALA A 38 -4.57 31.34 -2.83
N ALA A 39 -3.36 31.36 -3.39
CA ALA A 39 -2.37 32.40 -3.18
C ALA A 39 -2.84 33.75 -3.73
N VAL A 40 -3.41 33.78 -4.94
CA VAL A 40 -4.02 35.00 -5.50
C VAL A 40 -5.16 35.50 -4.62
N LYS A 41 -6.04 34.61 -4.15
CA LYS A 41 -7.14 34.97 -3.25
C LYS A 41 -6.64 35.51 -1.91
N ALA A 42 -5.53 34.99 -1.40
CA ALA A 42 -4.91 35.44 -0.16
C ALA A 42 -4.02 36.69 -0.31
N GLY A 43 -3.76 37.14 -1.55
CA GLY A 43 -2.82 38.23 -1.81
C GLY A 43 -1.35 37.84 -1.56
N THR A 44 -1.05 36.54 -1.55
CA THR A 44 0.30 36.01 -1.31
C THR A 44 1.02 35.84 -2.64
N ALA A 45 2.31 36.20 -2.68
CA ALA A 45 3.15 35.96 -3.85
C ALA A 45 3.30 34.46 -4.13
N LEU A 46 3.24 34.08 -5.40
CA LEU A 46 3.51 32.70 -5.83
C LEU A 46 4.97 32.36 -5.61
N GLU A 47 5.22 31.18 -5.05
CA GLU A 47 6.54 30.63 -4.87
C GLU A 47 7.12 30.17 -6.21
N GLY A 48 8.43 30.35 -6.39
CA GLY A 48 9.17 29.77 -7.50
C GLY A 48 9.35 28.27 -7.31
N LEU A 49 8.39 27.47 -7.78
CA LEU A 49 8.43 26.01 -7.66
C LEU A 49 9.67 25.43 -8.36
N SER A 50 10.28 24.41 -7.76
CA SER A 50 11.48 23.73 -8.27
C SER A 50 11.44 22.22 -8.02
N GLY A 51 12.41 21.49 -8.60
CA GLY A 51 12.61 20.06 -8.35
C GLY A 51 11.41 19.22 -8.78
N ALA A 52 10.93 18.34 -7.88
CA ALA A 52 9.80 17.45 -8.15
C ALA A 52 8.51 18.21 -8.52
N ALA A 53 8.30 19.42 -8.01
CA ALA A 53 7.13 20.24 -8.33
C ALA A 53 7.08 20.65 -9.82
N THR A 54 8.24 20.78 -10.47
CA THR A 54 8.36 21.14 -11.90
C THR A 54 8.54 19.93 -12.82
N PHE A 55 8.80 18.74 -12.29
CA PHE A 55 9.03 17.53 -13.09
C PHE A 55 7.83 17.17 -13.97
N ILE A 56 8.05 16.96 -15.26
CA ILE A 56 7.01 16.56 -16.22
C ILE A 56 7.25 15.10 -16.63
N PRO A 57 6.41 14.15 -16.19
CA PRO A 57 6.57 12.76 -16.60
C PRO A 57 6.31 12.61 -18.10
N ALA A 58 7.12 11.81 -18.78
CA ALA A 58 6.84 11.40 -20.14
C ALA A 58 5.55 10.58 -20.22
N ALA A 59 4.88 10.64 -21.37
CA ALA A 59 3.59 9.99 -21.59
C ALA A 59 3.70 8.48 -21.89
N ASP A 60 4.89 7.99 -22.21
CA ASP A 60 5.13 6.60 -22.62
C ASP A 60 6.31 5.95 -21.89
N MET A 61 6.40 4.63 -22.02
CA MET A 61 7.42 3.81 -21.37
C MET A 61 8.85 4.26 -21.73
N ASN A 62 9.11 4.56 -23.00
CA ASN A 62 10.47 4.86 -23.47
C ASN A 62 10.96 6.18 -22.89
N GLY A 63 10.10 7.20 -22.89
CA GLY A 63 10.39 8.48 -22.25
C GLY A 63 10.56 8.35 -20.74
N LEU A 64 9.73 7.54 -20.07
CA LEU A 64 9.86 7.31 -18.63
C LEU A 64 11.15 6.57 -18.28
N LEU A 65 11.59 5.60 -19.09
CA LEU A 65 12.88 4.93 -18.91
C LEU A 65 14.06 5.88 -19.09
N ALA A 66 13.96 6.85 -20.01
CA ALA A 66 14.96 7.91 -20.15
C ALA A 66 15.03 8.80 -18.90
N GLN A 67 13.89 9.09 -18.28
CA GLN A 67 13.78 9.88 -17.04
C GLN A 67 14.12 9.08 -15.77
N ALA A 68 14.13 7.75 -15.82
CA ALA A 68 14.26 6.89 -14.63
C ALA A 68 15.55 7.14 -13.84
N ARG A 69 16.64 7.55 -14.52
CA ARG A 69 17.91 7.87 -13.87
C ARG A 69 17.83 9.10 -12.96
N GLU A 70 17.03 10.10 -13.35
CA GLU A 70 16.83 11.33 -12.56
C GLU A 70 16.06 11.08 -11.26
N ALA A 71 15.24 10.02 -11.24
CA ALA A 71 14.43 9.58 -10.10
C ALA A 71 15.05 8.38 -9.36
N ALA A 72 16.24 7.93 -9.75
CA ALA A 72 16.85 6.75 -9.14
C ALA A 72 17.16 7.00 -7.66
N VAL A 73 16.74 6.07 -6.79
CA VAL A 73 16.89 6.18 -5.32
C VAL A 73 18.33 6.44 -4.90
N LYS A 74 19.30 5.84 -5.61
CA LYS A 74 20.73 5.94 -5.29
C LYS A 74 21.50 6.96 -6.13
N LYS A 75 20.81 7.86 -6.86
CA LYS A 75 21.46 8.79 -7.82
C LYS A 75 22.59 9.62 -7.19
N ASP A 76 22.47 9.96 -5.90
CA ASP A 76 23.40 10.85 -5.19
C ASP A 76 24.41 10.11 -4.29
N ALA A 77 24.44 8.77 -4.30
CA ALA A 77 25.24 7.99 -3.34
C ALA A 77 26.74 8.30 -3.42
N VAL A 78 27.24 8.57 -4.63
CA VAL A 78 28.65 8.95 -4.86
C VAL A 78 28.98 10.35 -4.29
N ILE A 79 27.99 11.25 -4.23
CA ILE A 79 28.18 12.65 -3.86
C ILE A 79 27.92 12.87 -2.36
N LEU A 80 26.86 12.24 -1.82
CA LEU A 80 26.39 12.46 -0.44
C LEU A 80 26.77 11.33 0.52
N GLY A 81 27.30 10.23 -0.01
CA GLY A 81 27.61 9.02 0.77
C GLY A 81 26.40 8.12 1.01
N GLU A 82 26.69 6.88 1.42
CA GLU A 82 25.69 5.84 1.65
C GLU A 82 24.77 6.14 2.85
N ASP A 83 25.24 6.88 3.87
CA ASP A 83 24.43 7.17 5.07
C ASP A 83 23.24 8.09 4.76
N VAL A 84 23.49 9.19 4.06
CA VAL A 84 22.44 10.17 3.69
C VAL A 84 21.45 9.54 2.72
N VAL A 85 21.94 8.85 1.68
CA VAL A 85 21.08 8.18 0.69
C VAL A 85 20.34 6.98 1.30
N GLY A 86 20.99 6.26 2.20
CA GLY A 86 20.38 5.18 2.99
C GLY A 86 19.22 5.69 3.84
N LEU A 87 19.39 6.83 4.50
CA LEU A 87 18.31 7.46 5.28
C LEU A 87 17.18 8.01 4.40
N ARG A 88 17.47 8.64 3.25
CA ARG A 88 16.43 8.99 2.26
C ARG A 88 15.62 7.77 1.84
N SER A 89 16.31 6.65 1.58
CA SER A 89 15.68 5.37 1.24
C SER A 89 14.85 4.82 2.40
N ARG A 90 15.35 4.92 3.64
CA ARG A 90 14.65 4.50 4.86
C ARG A 90 13.35 5.26 5.05
N VAL A 91 13.36 6.58 4.86
CA VAL A 91 12.16 7.44 4.90
C VAL A 91 11.19 7.03 3.79
N LEU A 92 11.64 6.89 2.55
CA LEU A 92 10.80 6.50 1.42
C LEU A 92 10.14 5.13 1.62
N TYR A 93 10.87 4.13 2.10
CA TYR A 93 10.34 2.78 2.32
C TYR A 93 9.44 2.71 3.56
N GLY A 94 9.79 3.43 4.63
CA GLY A 94 8.91 3.57 5.80
C GLY A 94 7.58 4.20 5.42
N LEU A 95 7.61 5.27 4.62
CA LEU A 95 6.44 5.93 4.08
C LEU A 95 5.55 4.94 3.33
N LYS A 96 6.10 4.13 2.41
CA LYS A 96 5.32 3.11 1.68
C LYS A 96 4.58 2.14 2.61
N GLY A 97 5.18 1.77 3.74
CA GLY A 97 4.54 0.92 4.75
C GLY A 97 3.34 1.62 5.41
N VAL A 98 3.51 2.87 5.85
CA VAL A 98 2.41 3.70 6.40
C VAL A 98 1.26 3.79 5.40
N CYS A 99 1.57 4.07 4.13
CA CYS A 99 0.60 4.17 3.04
C CYS A 99 -0.21 2.88 2.83
N ALA A 100 0.41 1.71 3.02
CA ALA A 100 -0.25 0.42 2.83
C ALA A 100 -1.31 0.18 3.90
N TYR A 101 -0.96 0.38 5.18
CA TYR A 101 -1.91 0.25 6.28
C TYR A 101 -3.02 1.28 6.19
N ALA A 102 -2.66 2.54 5.88
CA ALA A 102 -3.62 3.62 5.70
C ALA A 102 -4.64 3.31 4.60
N HIS A 103 -4.21 2.72 3.48
CA HIS A 103 -5.13 2.35 2.42
C HIS A 103 -6.12 1.28 2.84
N HIS A 104 -5.67 0.23 3.54
CA HIS A 104 -6.59 -0.81 4.01
C HIS A 104 -7.59 -0.27 5.03
N ALA A 105 -7.18 0.69 5.88
CA ALA A 105 -8.09 1.41 6.77
C ALA A 105 -9.12 2.25 5.99
N GLU A 106 -8.66 3.05 5.01
CA GLU A 106 -9.49 3.90 4.14
C GLU A 106 -10.55 3.06 3.38
N VAL A 107 -10.15 1.91 2.83
CA VAL A 107 -11.05 0.99 2.12
C VAL A 107 -12.20 0.49 3.00
N LEU A 108 -11.97 0.42 4.32
CA LEU A 108 -12.93 0.03 5.33
C LEU A 108 -13.62 1.23 6.01
N GLY A 109 -13.36 2.46 5.54
CA GLY A 109 -14.00 3.69 5.98
C GLY A 109 -13.32 4.40 7.15
N GLU A 110 -12.12 3.99 7.54
CA GLU A 110 -11.35 4.62 8.60
C GLU A 110 -10.22 5.48 8.04
N GLU A 111 -10.22 6.76 8.38
CA GLU A 111 -9.24 7.74 7.94
C GLU A 111 -8.80 8.60 9.12
N ARG A 112 -7.53 9.03 9.13
CA ARG A 112 -7.00 9.93 10.16
C ARG A 112 -6.10 10.99 9.51
N ASP A 113 -6.44 12.26 9.70
CA ASP A 113 -5.71 13.40 9.11
C ASP A 113 -4.21 13.37 9.40
N ALA A 114 -3.83 12.98 10.63
CA ALA A 114 -2.43 12.85 11.05
C ALA A 114 -1.59 11.90 10.17
N ILE A 115 -2.22 10.91 9.52
CA ILE A 115 -1.54 10.00 8.58
C ILE A 115 -1.22 10.76 7.29
N TYR A 116 -2.19 11.48 6.73
CA TYR A 116 -2.02 12.25 5.51
C TYR A 116 -1.01 13.38 5.70
N GLU A 117 -1.07 14.09 6.83
CA GLU A 117 -0.08 15.10 7.21
C GLU A 117 1.34 14.51 7.25
N ALA A 118 1.50 13.30 7.79
CA ALA A 118 2.79 12.62 7.80
C ALA A 118 3.27 12.22 6.38
N VAL A 119 2.36 11.76 5.52
CA VAL A 119 2.67 11.43 4.12
C VAL A 119 3.14 12.68 3.37
N GLU A 120 2.41 13.78 3.48
CA GLU A 120 2.72 15.04 2.81
C GLU A 120 4.05 15.62 3.31
N ARG A 121 4.27 15.63 4.63
CA ARG A 121 5.53 16.10 5.22
C ARG A 121 6.72 15.27 4.74
N ALA A 122 6.63 13.94 4.76
CA ALA A 122 7.72 13.06 4.33
C ALA A 122 8.03 13.21 2.83
N LEU A 123 7.00 13.31 1.98
CA LEU A 123 7.17 13.58 0.55
C LEU A 123 7.78 14.95 0.30
N GLY A 124 7.34 15.98 1.05
CA GLY A 124 7.89 17.32 0.98
C GLY A 124 9.37 17.37 1.35
N LEU A 125 9.75 16.69 2.45
CA LEU A 125 11.17 16.55 2.84
C LEU A 125 11.97 15.85 1.74
N LEU A 126 11.51 14.72 1.20
CA LEU A 126 12.25 14.02 0.15
C LEU A 126 12.38 14.85 -1.13
N ALA A 127 11.34 15.61 -1.49
CA ALA A 127 11.34 16.50 -2.65
C ALA A 127 12.30 17.69 -2.52
N SER A 128 12.66 18.09 -1.28
CA SER A 128 13.66 19.13 -1.03
C SER A 128 15.11 18.62 -1.15
N GLU A 129 15.32 17.37 -1.55
CA GLU A 129 16.62 16.71 -1.71
C GLU A 129 17.57 16.93 -0.50
N PRO A 130 17.17 16.48 0.70
CA PRO A 130 17.84 16.79 1.97
C PRO A 130 19.21 16.13 2.02
N LYS A 131 20.24 16.88 2.42
CA LYS A 131 21.64 16.43 2.42
C LYS A 131 22.16 16.09 3.81
N GLU A 132 21.41 16.49 4.84
CA GLU A 132 21.81 16.36 6.24
C GLU A 132 21.15 15.15 6.91
N ILE A 133 21.93 14.46 7.75
CA ILE A 133 21.48 13.26 8.47
C ILE A 133 20.39 13.57 9.50
N GLY A 134 20.52 14.68 10.25
CA GLY A 134 19.61 15.03 11.35
C GLY A 134 18.14 15.07 10.93
N PRO A 135 17.75 15.94 9.98
CA PRO A 135 16.37 16.01 9.50
C PRO A 135 15.83 14.68 8.94
N LEU A 136 16.69 13.89 8.28
CA LEU A 136 16.31 12.59 7.75
C LEU A 136 16.04 11.55 8.85
N LEU A 137 16.86 11.55 9.90
CA LEU A 137 16.67 10.68 11.06
C LEU A 137 15.39 11.07 11.82
N ASP A 138 15.18 12.36 12.03
CA ASP A 138 13.98 12.88 12.70
C ASP A 138 12.70 12.46 11.95
N GLU A 139 12.70 12.58 10.61
CA GLU A 139 11.55 12.14 9.81
C GLU A 139 11.38 10.62 9.82
N ALA A 140 12.47 9.85 9.82
CA ALA A 140 12.38 8.39 9.94
C ALA A 140 11.71 7.96 11.26
N LEU A 141 12.03 8.64 12.37
CA LEU A 141 11.37 8.43 13.66
C LEU A 141 9.91 8.92 13.66
N ALA A 142 9.63 10.05 12.99
CA ALA A 142 8.27 10.57 12.83
C ALA A 142 7.37 9.61 12.04
N LEU A 143 7.89 9.02 10.96
CA LEU A 143 7.19 7.98 10.21
C LEU A 143 6.97 6.72 11.03
N GLY A 144 7.89 6.37 11.94
CA GLY A 144 7.67 5.30 12.91
C GLY A 144 6.43 5.56 13.78
N ARG A 145 6.25 6.80 14.26
CA ARG A 145 5.04 7.21 15.00
C ARG A 145 3.79 7.19 14.13
N ALA A 146 3.87 7.73 12.91
CA ALA A 146 2.76 7.69 11.97
C ALA A 146 2.32 6.26 11.61
N ASN A 147 3.28 5.33 11.56
CA ASN A 147 2.98 3.91 11.34
C ASN A 147 2.13 3.31 12.47
N PHE A 148 2.38 3.67 13.73
CA PHE A 148 1.50 3.27 14.83
C PHE A 148 0.08 3.80 14.64
N VAL A 149 -0.08 5.07 14.26
CA VAL A 149 -1.39 5.66 13.99
C VAL A 149 -2.11 4.94 12.83
N ALA A 150 -1.39 4.58 11.77
CA ALA A 150 -1.96 3.83 10.65
C ALA A 150 -2.35 2.39 11.04
N MET A 151 -1.55 1.71 11.85
CA MET A 151 -1.89 0.38 12.37
C MET A 151 -3.10 0.44 13.30
N GLU A 152 -3.21 1.45 14.17
CA GLU A 152 -4.39 1.67 15.01
C GLU A 152 -5.65 1.95 14.19
N ALA A 153 -5.54 2.75 13.12
CA ALA A 153 -6.65 3.00 12.20
C ALA A 153 -7.10 1.70 11.53
N LEU A 154 -6.16 0.88 11.06
CA LEU A 154 -6.45 -0.41 10.45
C LEU A 154 -7.05 -1.42 11.45
N ASP A 155 -6.54 -1.48 12.68
CA ASP A 155 -7.11 -2.32 13.74
C ASP A 155 -8.55 -1.92 14.06
N ALA A 156 -8.81 -0.63 14.24
CA ALA A 156 -10.16 -0.11 14.44
C ALA A 156 -11.08 -0.44 13.26
N ALA A 157 -10.60 -0.27 12.02
CA ALA A 157 -11.36 -0.58 10.82
C ALA A 157 -11.74 -2.06 10.74
N ASN A 158 -10.77 -2.95 10.99
CA ASN A 158 -10.97 -4.39 10.93
C ASN A 158 -11.89 -4.88 12.05
N THR A 159 -11.60 -4.50 13.30
CA THR A 159 -12.40 -4.92 14.46
C THR A 159 -13.81 -4.35 14.40
N GLY A 160 -13.98 -3.10 13.96
CA GLY A 160 -15.29 -2.48 13.76
C GLY A 160 -16.12 -3.14 12.65
N ASN A 161 -15.49 -3.54 11.54
CA ASN A 161 -16.20 -4.14 10.41
C ASN A 161 -16.45 -5.66 10.55
N PHE A 162 -15.55 -6.39 11.21
CA PHE A 162 -15.53 -7.86 11.23
C PHE A 162 -15.61 -8.48 12.65
N GLY A 163 -15.58 -7.65 13.69
CA GLY A 163 -15.58 -8.06 15.09
C GLY A 163 -14.18 -8.23 15.68
N THR A 164 -14.06 -8.24 17.01
CA THR A 164 -12.78 -8.47 17.67
C THR A 164 -12.32 -9.93 17.46
N PRO A 165 -11.06 -10.16 17.02
CA PRO A 165 -10.48 -11.50 16.91
C PRO A 165 -10.62 -12.34 18.17
N GLU A 166 -10.99 -13.61 17.99
CA GLU A 166 -11.07 -14.59 19.08
C GLU A 166 -10.22 -15.84 18.80
N PRO A 167 -9.71 -16.54 19.82
CA PRO A 167 -9.01 -17.80 19.66
C PRO A 167 -9.83 -18.79 18.81
N THR A 168 -9.30 -19.17 17.65
CA THR A 168 -10.03 -19.98 16.68
C THR A 168 -9.16 -21.12 16.17
N GLN A 169 -9.73 -22.33 16.16
CA GLN A 169 -9.13 -23.46 15.47
C GLN A 169 -9.44 -23.36 13.99
N VAL A 170 -8.40 -23.41 13.17
CA VAL A 170 -8.50 -23.31 11.72
C VAL A 170 -8.07 -24.63 11.10
N ARG A 171 -8.83 -25.09 10.12
CA ARG A 171 -8.51 -26.32 9.39
C ARG A 171 -7.35 -26.07 8.43
N MET A 172 -6.31 -26.91 8.52
CA MET A 172 -5.20 -27.00 7.55
C MET A 172 -5.39 -28.05 6.46
N THR A 173 -6.32 -28.99 6.68
CA THR A 173 -6.52 -30.13 5.79
C THR A 173 -7.53 -29.83 4.69
N PRO A 174 -7.37 -30.41 3.49
CA PRO A 174 -8.32 -30.19 2.39
C PRO A 174 -9.76 -30.59 2.75
N LYS A 175 -10.73 -29.81 2.27
CA LYS A 175 -12.16 -30.13 2.33
C LYS A 175 -12.65 -30.50 0.93
N LYS A 176 -13.32 -31.65 0.79
CA LYS A 176 -13.87 -32.11 -0.48
C LYS A 176 -14.88 -31.10 -1.05
N GLY A 177 -14.80 -30.83 -2.35
CA GLY A 177 -15.72 -29.94 -3.08
C GLY A 177 -14.98 -28.96 -3.97
N LYS A 178 -15.72 -28.13 -4.72
CA LYS A 178 -15.14 -26.99 -5.45
C LYS A 178 -14.58 -25.98 -4.45
N ALA A 179 -13.46 -25.35 -4.76
CA ALA A 179 -12.85 -24.38 -3.88
C ALA A 179 -12.26 -23.19 -4.63
N VAL A 180 -12.18 -22.05 -3.94
CA VAL A 180 -11.43 -20.86 -4.37
C VAL A 180 -10.39 -20.58 -3.31
N LEU A 181 -9.17 -20.26 -3.75
CA LEU A 181 -8.06 -19.87 -2.88
C LEU A 181 -7.92 -18.35 -2.90
N VAL A 182 -7.97 -17.71 -1.73
CA VAL A 182 -7.81 -16.25 -1.57
C VAL A 182 -6.53 -15.98 -0.80
N SER A 183 -5.67 -15.11 -1.33
CA SER A 183 -4.37 -14.75 -0.75
C SER A 183 -4.21 -13.23 -0.67
N GLY A 184 -3.24 -12.76 0.11
CA GLY A 184 -2.99 -11.34 0.34
C GLY A 184 -3.40 -10.93 1.75
N HIS A 185 -4.06 -9.78 1.88
CA HIS A 185 -4.34 -9.15 3.19
C HIS A 185 -5.73 -8.53 3.28
N ASP A 186 -6.45 -8.41 2.16
CA ASP A 186 -7.70 -7.65 2.13
C ASP A 186 -8.90 -8.48 2.62
N MET A 187 -9.36 -8.17 3.83
CA MET A 187 -10.51 -8.83 4.44
C MET A 187 -11.85 -8.38 3.84
N LYS A 188 -11.92 -7.19 3.20
CA LYS A 188 -13.10 -6.75 2.46
C LYS A 188 -13.23 -7.57 1.17
N ASP A 189 -12.12 -7.75 0.47
CA ASP A 189 -11.83 -8.77 -0.53
C ASP A 189 -12.51 -10.10 -0.23
N LEU A 190 -12.02 -10.72 0.84
CA LEU A 190 -12.48 -12.02 1.31
C LEU A 190 -13.98 -12.00 1.66
N CYS A 191 -14.47 -10.97 2.33
CA CYS A 191 -15.89 -10.85 2.69
C CYS A 191 -16.79 -10.80 1.45
N ALA A 192 -16.41 -10.04 0.42
CA ALA A 192 -17.17 -9.96 -0.83
C ALA A 192 -17.19 -11.30 -1.58
N ILE A 193 -16.08 -12.04 -1.56
CA ILE A 193 -16.00 -13.40 -2.11
C ILE A 193 -16.90 -14.36 -1.33
N LEU A 194 -16.85 -14.32 0.01
CA LEU A 194 -17.67 -15.16 0.88
C LEU A 194 -19.16 -14.94 0.63
N GLU A 195 -19.59 -13.68 0.56
CA GLU A 195 -20.99 -13.33 0.26
C GLU A 195 -21.39 -13.78 -1.15
N THR A 196 -20.54 -13.53 -2.16
CA THR A 196 -20.82 -13.91 -3.54
C THR A 196 -20.93 -15.43 -3.71
N THR A 197 -20.12 -16.20 -2.98
CA THR A 197 -20.06 -17.67 -3.07
C THR A 197 -21.00 -18.39 -2.12
N LYS A 198 -21.72 -17.65 -1.26
CA LYS A 198 -22.69 -18.19 -0.31
C LYS A 198 -23.72 -19.06 -1.03
N ASP A 199 -23.97 -20.24 -0.47
CA ASP A 199 -24.91 -21.24 -0.96
C ASP A 199 -24.64 -21.80 -2.38
N ARG A 200 -23.45 -21.55 -2.95
CA ARG A 200 -23.06 -22.06 -4.28
C ARG A 200 -22.34 -23.41 -4.27
N GLY A 201 -22.14 -24.00 -3.08
CA GLY A 201 -21.37 -25.23 -2.92
C GLY A 201 -19.87 -25.07 -3.23
N ILE A 202 -19.35 -23.84 -3.11
CA ILE A 202 -17.94 -23.49 -3.29
C ILE A 202 -17.34 -23.23 -1.92
N ASN A 203 -16.27 -23.93 -1.58
CA ASN A 203 -15.47 -23.66 -0.38
C ASN A 203 -14.53 -22.48 -0.64
N VAL A 204 -14.32 -21.63 0.36
CA VAL A 204 -13.33 -20.55 0.33
C VAL A 204 -12.18 -20.94 1.26
N CYS A 205 -10.97 -21.00 0.72
CA CYS A 205 -9.75 -21.24 1.48
C CYS A 205 -8.90 -19.97 1.48
N THR A 206 -8.31 -19.62 2.62
CA THR A 206 -7.30 -18.56 2.69
C THR A 206 -5.91 -19.12 2.44
N HIS A 207 -4.94 -18.25 2.12
CA HIS A 207 -3.52 -18.56 2.02
C HIS A 207 -2.69 -17.40 2.55
N GLY A 208 -1.50 -17.70 3.09
CA GLY A 208 -0.56 -16.70 3.57
C GLY A 208 -1.14 -15.80 4.65
N GLU A 209 -1.06 -14.49 4.43
CA GLU A 209 -1.39 -13.47 5.42
C GLU A 209 -2.90 -13.25 5.63
N LEU A 210 -3.77 -13.97 4.89
CA LEU A 210 -5.21 -14.01 5.17
C LEU A 210 -5.59 -15.03 6.26
N TRP A 211 -4.65 -15.80 6.79
CA TRP A 211 -4.88 -16.69 7.94
C TRP A 211 -5.65 -16.03 9.09
N PRO A 212 -5.33 -14.79 9.54
CA PRO A 212 -6.01 -14.17 10.67
C PRO A 212 -7.50 -13.95 10.44
N ALA A 213 -7.99 -13.93 9.19
CA ALA A 213 -9.40 -13.74 8.87
C ALA A 213 -10.32 -14.76 9.58
N HIS A 214 -9.84 -15.97 9.83
CA HIS A 214 -10.60 -17.01 10.54
C HIS A 214 -10.89 -16.67 12.01
N SER A 215 -10.13 -15.76 12.61
CA SER A 215 -10.36 -15.32 13.99
C SER A 215 -11.47 -14.27 14.14
N TYR A 216 -11.91 -13.66 13.04
CA TYR A 216 -12.91 -12.59 13.06
C TYR A 216 -14.34 -13.17 13.07
N PRO A 217 -15.17 -12.87 14.09
CA PRO A 217 -16.50 -13.47 14.25
C PRO A 217 -17.41 -13.37 13.01
N LYS A 218 -17.41 -12.22 12.32
CA LYS A 218 -18.25 -12.00 11.13
C LYS A 218 -17.83 -12.87 9.95
N LEU A 219 -16.53 -13.08 9.75
CA LEU A 219 -16.00 -13.92 8.67
C LEU A 219 -16.11 -15.41 9.01
N LYS A 220 -15.90 -15.76 10.27
CA LYS A 220 -16.07 -17.13 10.79
C LYS A 220 -17.51 -17.63 10.72
N ALA A 221 -18.49 -16.72 10.69
CA ALA A 221 -19.91 -17.08 10.55
C ALA A 221 -20.25 -17.74 9.20
N TYR A 222 -19.38 -17.65 8.19
CA TYR A 222 -19.58 -18.34 6.90
C TYR A 222 -19.10 -19.79 6.96
N PRO A 223 -20.00 -20.80 6.92
CA PRO A 223 -19.62 -22.21 7.07
C PRO A 223 -18.81 -22.76 5.88
N HIS A 224 -18.80 -22.05 4.76
CA HIS A 224 -17.99 -22.38 3.59
C HIS A 224 -16.61 -21.71 3.57
N LEU A 225 -16.29 -20.84 4.54
CA LEU A 225 -14.90 -20.49 4.85
C LEU A 225 -14.23 -21.74 5.45
N ALA A 226 -13.59 -22.53 4.60
CA ALA A 226 -13.30 -23.93 4.87
C ALA A 226 -12.02 -24.15 5.70
N GLY A 227 -11.11 -23.19 5.66
CA GLY A 227 -9.81 -23.27 6.32
C GLY A 227 -8.76 -22.46 5.57
N ASN A 228 -7.51 -22.79 5.81
CA ASN A 228 -6.38 -22.17 5.13
C ASN A 228 -5.50 -23.25 4.52
N TYR A 229 -4.96 -22.93 3.35
CA TYR A 229 -4.11 -23.80 2.57
C TYR A 229 -2.70 -23.20 2.46
N GLY A 230 -1.70 -24.07 2.58
CA GLY A 230 -0.30 -23.68 2.44
C GLY A 230 0.26 -22.88 3.61
N GLY A 231 1.38 -22.22 3.35
CA GLY A 231 2.20 -21.53 4.33
C GLY A 231 2.47 -20.07 3.97
N ALA A 232 3.75 -19.71 3.95
CA ALA A 232 4.19 -18.34 3.68
C ALA A 232 4.28 -18.06 2.16
N TRP A 233 4.23 -16.78 1.77
CA TRP A 233 4.15 -16.37 0.37
C TRP A 233 5.32 -16.86 -0.50
N GLN A 234 6.47 -17.20 0.08
CA GLN A 234 7.64 -17.70 -0.65
C GLN A 234 7.37 -19.03 -1.36
N ASP A 235 6.48 -19.87 -0.80
CA ASP A 235 6.13 -21.18 -1.33
C ASP A 235 4.94 -21.14 -2.29
N GLN A 236 4.35 -19.95 -2.49
CA GLN A 236 3.12 -19.73 -3.23
C GLN A 236 3.12 -20.34 -4.64
N GLN A 237 4.23 -20.27 -5.37
CA GLN A 237 4.31 -20.83 -6.73
C GLN A 237 4.06 -22.33 -6.76
N LYS A 238 4.64 -23.06 -5.80
CA LYS A 238 4.46 -24.50 -5.68
C LYS A 238 3.06 -24.81 -5.15
N GLU A 239 2.67 -24.14 -4.07
CA GLU A 239 1.40 -24.40 -3.40
C GLU A 239 0.20 -24.11 -4.32
N PHE A 240 0.25 -23.04 -5.11
CA PHE A 240 -0.83 -22.68 -6.05
C PHE A 240 -0.92 -23.65 -7.22
N ALA A 241 0.21 -24.17 -7.70
CA ALA A 241 0.22 -25.20 -8.74
C ALA A 241 -0.36 -26.54 -8.25
N GLU A 242 -0.20 -26.84 -6.96
CA GLU A 242 -0.74 -28.04 -6.31
C GLU A 242 -2.22 -27.88 -5.88
N PHE A 243 -2.75 -26.65 -5.87
CA PHE A 243 -4.14 -26.40 -5.51
C PHE A 243 -5.08 -26.89 -6.64
N PRO A 244 -6.01 -27.83 -6.37
CA PRO A 244 -6.85 -28.40 -7.40
C PRO A 244 -7.88 -27.37 -7.92
N ASP A 245 -7.73 -26.99 -9.20
CA ASP A 245 -8.47 -25.96 -9.96
C ASP A 245 -8.33 -24.50 -9.47
N PRO A 246 -7.21 -23.81 -9.80
CA PRO A 246 -7.07 -22.39 -9.53
C PRO A 246 -7.84 -21.56 -10.58
N LEU A 247 -8.89 -20.85 -10.14
CA LEU A 247 -9.28 -19.59 -10.79
C LEU A 247 -8.57 -18.48 -10.04
N SER A 248 -7.47 -17.99 -10.63
CA SER A 248 -6.82 -16.73 -10.26
C SER A 248 -7.58 -15.54 -10.79
#